data_AF-A0A918I5S3-F1
#
_entry.id   AF-A0A918I5S3-F1
#
_cell.length_a   1.000
_cell.length_b   1.000
_cell.length_c   1.000
_cell.angle_alpha   90.00
_cell.angle_beta   90.00
_cell.angle_gamma   90.00
#
_symmetry.space_group_name_H-M   'P 1'
#
loop_
_entity.id
_entity.type
_entity.pdbx_description
1 polymer ?
#
loop_
_entity_poly.entity_id
_entity_poly.type
_entity_poly.pdbx_seq_one_letter_code
_entity_poly.pdbx_strand_id
1 'polypeptide(L)'
;MQRKLTSLLVGLGLLGGTFLATAGTAQGHGYTDSPVSRQQLCGNGTVRGCGQIQWEPPSVEGPKGFPTRGPADGRICAGGNGRFSELDDPRGGAWPATALAAG
;
A
#
# COMPACT_ATOMS: atom_id res chain seq x y z
N MET A 1 -29.71 -12.38 -42.25
CA MET A 1 -28.60 -11.60 -41.65
C MET A 1 -28.94 -11.10 -40.25
N GLN A 2 -30.17 -10.65 -39.97
CA GLN A 2 -30.55 -10.09 -38.67
C GLN A 2 -30.35 -11.03 -37.48
N ARG A 3 -30.73 -12.32 -37.58
CA ARG A 3 -30.51 -13.32 -36.51
C ARG A 3 -29.03 -13.49 -36.12
N LYS A 4 -28.10 -13.38 -37.09
CA LYS A 4 -26.66 -13.47 -36.84
C LYS A 4 -26.15 -12.23 -36.08
N LEU A 5 -26.69 -11.05 -36.43
CA LEU A 5 -26.39 -9.80 -35.71
C LEU A 5 -26.92 -9.83 -34.27
N THR A 6 -28.14 -10.32 -34.05
CA THR A 6 -28.74 -10.40 -32.71
C THR A 6 -27.94 -11.34 -31.80
N SER A 7 -27.55 -12.51 -32.32
CA SER A 7 -26.72 -13.46 -31.57
C SER A 7 -25.33 -12.90 -31.23
N LEU A 8 -24.72 -12.15 -32.15
CA LEU A 8 -23.43 -11.48 -31.89
C LEU A 8 -23.57 -10.42 -30.79
N LEU A 9 -24.61 -9.59 -30.84
CA LEU A 9 -24.84 -8.54 -29.85
C LEU A 9 -25.17 -9.11 -28.46
N VAL A 10 -25.95 -10.18 -28.38
CA VAL A 10 -26.24 -10.88 -27.11
C VAL A 10 -24.96 -11.53 -26.56
N GLY A 11 -24.16 -12.19 -27.41
CA GLY A 11 -22.89 -12.77 -27.01
C GLY A 11 -21.89 -11.73 -26.48
N LEU A 12 -21.78 -10.59 -27.17
CA LEU A 12 -20.91 -9.48 -26.74
C LEU A 12 -21.42 -8.83 -25.46
N GLY A 13 -22.74 -8.69 -25.32
CA GLY A 13 -23.38 -8.17 -24.10
C GLY A 13 -23.16 -9.07 -22.89
N LEU A 14 -23.27 -10.39 -23.06
CA LEU A 14 -22.99 -11.36 -21.99
C LEU A 14 -21.52 -11.39 -21.59
N LEU A 15 -20.59 -11.37 -22.56
CA LEU A 15 -19.16 -11.33 -22.29
C LEU A 15 -18.73 -10.02 -21.61
N GLY A 16 -19.19 -8.88 -22.13
CA GLY A 16 -18.88 -7.56 -21.57
C GLY A 16 -19.50 -7.34 -20.19
N GLY A 17 -20.76 -7.76 -20.00
CA GLY A 17 -21.46 -7.68 -18.72
C GLY A 17 -20.80 -8.54 -17.63
N THR A 18 -20.38 -9.75 -17.99
CA THR A 18 -19.67 -10.64 -17.04
C THR A 18 -18.31 -10.06 -16.67
N PHE A 19 -17.52 -9.56 -17.63
CA PHE A 19 -16.21 -8.98 -17.37
C PHE A 19 -16.27 -7.79 -16.40
N LEU A 20 -17.23 -6.87 -16.58
CA LEU A 20 -17.42 -5.73 -15.68
C LEU A 20 -17.91 -6.15 -14.29
N ALA A 21 -18.78 -7.17 -14.22
CA ALA A 21 -19.29 -7.68 -12.94
C ALA A 21 -18.20 -8.41 -12.13
N THR A 22 -17.20 -8.99 -12.79
CA THR A 22 -16.09 -9.71 -12.13
C THR A 22 -14.80 -8.91 -12.04
N ALA A 23 -14.75 -7.69 -12.59
CA ALA A 23 -13.60 -6.82 -12.46
C ALA A 23 -13.46 -6.38 -11.01
N GLY A 24 -12.53 -7.01 -10.28
CA GLY A 24 -12.21 -6.63 -8.90
C GLY A 24 -11.69 -5.19 -8.83
N THR A 25 -11.88 -4.54 -7.68
CA THR A 25 -11.27 -3.24 -7.40
C THR A 25 -9.75 -3.41 -7.28
N ALA A 26 -8.98 -2.53 -7.90
CA ALA A 26 -7.53 -2.50 -7.69
C ALA A 26 -7.23 -2.12 -6.22
N GLN A 27 -6.53 -3.00 -5.51
CA GLN A 27 -6.08 -2.72 -4.14
C GLN A 27 -4.77 -1.93 -4.22
N GLY A 28 -4.86 -0.60 -4.03
CA GLY A 28 -3.72 0.31 -4.17
C GLY A 28 -2.86 0.47 -2.92
N HIS A 29 -3.27 -0.11 -1.79
CA HIS A 29 -2.55 0.01 -0.51
C HIS A 29 -1.48 -1.08 -0.39
N GLY A 30 -0.30 -0.73 0.15
CA GLY A 30 0.82 -1.66 0.22
C GLY A 30 1.97 -1.17 1.09
N TYR A 31 2.98 -2.02 1.25
CA TYR A 31 4.19 -1.78 2.02
C TYR A 31 5.37 -2.55 1.39
N THR A 32 6.59 -2.21 1.75
CA THR A 32 7.79 -2.97 1.33
C THR A 32 8.06 -4.11 2.31
N ASP A 33 8.23 -5.32 1.80
CA ASP A 33 8.53 -6.53 2.57
C ASP A 33 9.96 -7.09 2.33
N SER A 34 10.62 -6.72 1.23
CA SER A 34 12.00 -7.08 0.91
C SER A 34 12.77 -5.92 0.26
N PRO A 35 13.62 -5.19 1.01
CA PRO A 35 13.85 -5.30 2.45
C PRO A 35 12.62 -4.88 3.27
N VAL A 36 12.45 -5.48 4.44
CA VAL A 36 11.25 -5.26 5.28
C VAL A 36 11.19 -3.83 5.80
N SER A 37 10.04 -3.18 5.61
CA SER A 37 9.79 -1.81 6.07
C SER A 37 9.47 -1.73 7.58
N ARG A 38 9.58 -0.54 8.19
CA ARG A 38 9.28 -0.33 9.63
C ARG A 38 7.82 -0.67 9.97
N GLN A 39 6.88 -0.23 9.14
CA GLN A 39 5.46 -0.55 9.30
C GLN A 39 5.20 -2.06 9.22
N GLN A 40 5.93 -2.78 8.36
CA GLN A 40 5.78 -4.23 8.26
C GLN A 40 6.44 -4.96 9.43
N LEU A 41 7.56 -4.46 9.97
CA LEU A 41 8.14 -4.96 11.21
C LEU A 41 7.16 -4.82 12.39
N CYS A 42 6.39 -3.72 12.43
CA CYS A 42 5.32 -3.52 13.39
C CYS A 42 4.15 -4.48 13.15
N GLY A 43 3.69 -4.62 11.91
CA GLY A 43 2.61 -5.54 11.52
C GLY A 43 2.90 -7.01 11.82
N ASN A 44 4.16 -7.43 11.62
CA ASN A 44 4.62 -8.77 11.97
C ASN A 44 4.78 -8.99 13.48
N GLY A 45 4.71 -7.93 14.29
CA GLY A 45 4.98 -7.98 15.72
C GLY A 45 6.46 -8.14 16.09
N THR A 46 7.38 -7.99 15.13
CA THR A 46 8.84 -7.97 15.38
C THR A 46 9.23 -6.75 16.20
N VAL A 47 8.65 -5.60 15.90
CA VAL A 47 8.78 -4.38 16.70
C VAL A 47 7.48 -4.13 17.45
N ARG A 48 7.59 -3.86 18.75
CA ARG A 48 6.45 -3.60 19.65
C ARG A 48 6.31 -2.12 19.97
N GLY A 49 5.11 -1.75 20.43
CA GLY A 49 4.80 -0.37 20.78
C GLY A 49 4.77 0.55 19.56
N CYS A 50 4.16 0.11 18.46
CA CYS A 50 4.05 0.89 17.23
C CYS A 50 2.71 1.65 17.09
N GLY A 51 1.88 1.69 18.13
CA GLY A 51 0.56 2.32 18.04
C GLY A 51 -0.37 1.63 17.04
N GLN A 52 -1.07 2.42 16.22
CA GLN A 52 -2.11 1.89 15.33
C GLN A 52 -1.56 1.18 14.08
N ILE A 53 -0.36 1.55 13.61
CA ILE A 53 0.14 1.03 12.34
C ILE A 53 0.39 -0.48 12.35
N GLN A 54 0.57 -1.09 13.52
CA GLN A 54 0.70 -2.55 13.64
C GLN A 54 -0.54 -3.31 13.12
N TRP A 55 -1.71 -2.67 13.05
CA TRP A 55 -2.96 -3.28 12.58
C TRP A 55 -3.25 -3.00 11.11
N GLU A 56 -2.57 -2.02 10.54
CA GLU A 56 -2.80 -1.57 9.17
C GLU A 56 -1.49 -1.14 8.47
N PRO A 57 -0.47 -2.02 8.37
CA PRO A 57 0.78 -1.70 7.67
C PRO A 57 0.64 -1.07 6.27
N PRO A 58 -0.34 -1.44 5.43
CA PRO A 58 -0.46 -0.86 4.09
C PRO A 58 -1.04 0.57 4.07
N SER A 59 -1.38 1.15 5.23
CA SER A 59 -2.07 2.46 5.35
C SER A 59 -1.15 3.67 5.52
N VAL A 60 0.18 3.53 5.43
CA VAL A 60 1.11 4.68 5.49
C VAL A 60 1.00 5.51 4.20
N GLU A 61 -0.06 6.30 4.10
CA GLU A 61 -0.35 7.17 2.97
C GLU A 61 -0.10 8.64 3.34
N GLY A 62 0.53 9.38 2.42
CA GLY A 62 0.86 10.79 2.60
C GLY A 62 0.81 11.58 1.29
N PRO A 63 0.92 12.92 1.34
CA PRO A 63 0.91 13.75 0.14
C PRO A 63 2.07 13.40 -0.79
N LYS A 64 1.82 13.37 -2.10
CA LYS A 64 2.86 13.13 -3.12
C LYS A 64 3.74 14.37 -3.38
N GLY A 65 4.84 14.15 -4.10
CA GLY A 65 5.72 15.21 -4.61
C GLY A 65 6.96 15.50 -3.75
N PHE A 66 7.35 14.55 -2.89
CA PHE A 66 8.61 14.61 -2.13
C PHE A 66 9.83 14.69 -3.08
N PRO A 67 10.88 15.49 -2.77
CA PRO A 67 11.05 16.29 -1.55
C PRO A 67 10.47 17.71 -1.61
N THR A 68 10.05 18.21 -2.78
CA THR A 68 9.56 19.59 -2.93
C THR A 68 8.22 19.84 -2.21
N ARG A 69 7.41 18.79 -2.07
CA ARG A 69 6.17 18.72 -1.29
C ARG A 69 6.22 17.45 -0.42
N GLY A 70 5.07 16.97 0.05
CA GLY A 70 4.98 15.72 0.80
C GLY A 70 4.94 15.91 2.31
N PRO A 71 5.18 14.83 3.08
CA PRO A 71 5.27 14.92 4.53
C PRO A 71 6.37 15.89 4.97
N ALA A 72 6.12 16.62 6.06
CA ALA A 72 7.10 17.51 6.66
C ALA A 72 8.29 16.74 7.27
N ASP A 73 9.40 17.44 7.48
CA ASP A 73 10.56 16.90 8.19
C ASP A 73 10.17 16.34 9.56
N GLY A 74 10.76 15.20 9.90
CA GLY A 74 10.43 14.45 11.12
C GLY A 74 9.08 13.72 11.07
N ARG A 75 8.38 13.70 9.91
CA ARG A 75 7.11 12.97 9.73
C ARG A 75 7.06 12.08 8.48
N ILE A 76 8.23 11.83 7.88
CA ILE A 76 8.34 11.15 6.58
C ILE A 76 7.96 9.68 6.69
N CYS A 77 8.41 8.99 7.74
CA CYS A 77 8.19 7.55 7.90
C CYS A 77 6.72 7.22 8.18
N ALA A 78 5.99 8.13 8.83
CA ALA A 78 4.55 8.02 9.06
C ALA A 78 3.69 8.57 7.91
N GLY A 79 4.29 9.02 6.80
CA GLY A 79 3.53 9.65 5.70
C GLY A 79 2.84 10.96 6.11
N GLY A 80 3.28 11.61 7.18
CA GLY A 80 2.61 12.78 7.76
C GLY A 80 1.39 12.45 8.62
N ASN A 81 1.04 11.17 8.78
CA ASN A 81 -0.10 10.74 9.57
C ASN A 81 0.27 10.57 11.05
N GLY A 82 -0.23 11.48 11.90
CA GLY A 82 0.06 11.46 13.33
C GLY A 82 -0.38 10.21 14.07
N ARG A 83 -1.32 9.41 13.53
CA ARG A 83 -1.73 8.12 14.10
C ARG A 83 -0.61 7.06 14.04
N PHE A 84 0.42 7.30 13.22
CA PHE A 84 1.53 6.38 12.96
C PHE A 84 2.89 6.98 13.36
N SER A 85 2.88 8.02 14.22
CA SER A 85 4.07 8.79 14.62
C SER A 85 5.21 7.94 15.20
N GLU A 86 4.91 6.75 15.71
CA GLU A 86 5.88 5.78 16.21
C GLU A 86 6.88 5.33 15.14
N LEU A 87 6.55 5.46 13.86
CA LEU A 87 7.45 5.18 12.74
C LEU A 87 8.53 6.26 12.55
N ASP A 88 8.24 7.50 12.96
CA ASP A 88 9.16 8.63 12.86
C ASP A 88 10.16 8.66 14.01
N ASP A 89 9.87 7.98 15.12
CA ASP A 89 10.80 7.82 16.23
C ASP A 89 12.04 7.03 15.77
N PRO A 90 13.26 7.60 15.84
CA PRO A 90 14.48 6.89 15.47
C PRO A 90 14.80 5.71 16.40
N ARG A 91 14.19 5.61 17.58
CA ARG A 91 14.43 4.58 18.61
C ARG A 91 15.91 4.40 18.92
N GLY A 92 16.65 5.51 18.93
CA GLY A 92 18.11 5.50 19.12
C GLY A 92 18.87 4.68 18.06
N GLY A 93 18.29 4.45 16.88
CA GLY A 93 18.87 3.61 15.82
C GLY A 93 18.60 2.11 15.99
N ALA A 94 17.76 1.69 16.94
CA ALA A 94 17.53 0.28 17.26
C ALA A 94 16.46 -0.41 16.39
N TRP A 95 16.03 0.19 15.29
CA TRP A 95 15.16 -0.48 14.34
C TRP A 95 15.89 -1.69 13.72
N PRO A 96 15.26 -2.87 13.64
CA PRO A 96 15.85 -4.02 12.94
C PRO A 96 16.20 -3.64 11.49
N ALA A 97 17.41 -3.99 11.06
CA ALA A 97 17.92 -3.66 9.73
C ALA A 97 18.19 -4.93 8.92
N THR A 98 17.80 -4.92 7.64
CA THR A 98 18.20 -5.94 6.67
C THR A 98 19.62 -5.62 6.17
N ALA A 99 20.56 -6.56 6.34
CA ALA A 99 21.89 -6.43 5.75
C ALA A 99 21.82 -6.57 4.23
N LEU A 100 22.39 -5.62 3.51
CA LEU A 100 22.44 -5.60 2.05
C LEU A 100 23.89 -5.42 1.58
N ALA A 101 24.23 -6.01 0.44
CA ALA A 101 25.48 -5.73 -0.25
C ALA A 101 25.29 -4.52 -1.17
N ALA A 102 26.26 -3.61 -1.19
CA ALA A 102 26.33 -2.58 -2.22
C ALA A 102 26.50 -3.26 -3.60
N GLY A 103 25.82 -2.71 -4.61
CA GLY A 103 25.88 -3.19 -6.00
C GLY A 103 27.13 -2.75 -6.74
#